data_AF-F4B030-F1
#
_entry.id   AF-F4B030-F1
#
_cell.length_a   1.000
_cell.length_b   1.000
_cell.length_c   1.000
_cell.angle_alpha   90.00
_cell.angle_beta   90.00
_cell.angle_gamma   90.00
#
_symmetry.space_group_name_H-M   'P 1'
#
loop_
_entity.id
_entity.type
_entity.pdbx_description
1 polymer ?
#
loop_
_entity_poly.entity_id
_entity_poly.type
_entity_poly.pdbx_seq_one_letter_code
_entity_poly.pdbx_strand_id
1 'polypeptide(L)'
;MKKYLFSCLVAAVLLTSCDDNLRFNASTDHLPSVDEISLTAVGLLEKESFVFTISEVSFLNAFQAKARTLGLQLVPSSLKVIDVEGNKYLRVFSNDNYVSTFALELDEKGTYSTGATMCTSQTTFGEACLPDGMQCTKFVDEFGDTSEADCIRSTTLRDHIAFSN
;
A
#
# COMPACT_ATOMS: atom_id res chain seq x y z
N MET A 1 -60.18 19.53 11.81
CA MET A 1 -59.33 20.05 10.71
C MET A 1 -58.16 20.81 11.28
N LYS A 2 -56.96 20.61 10.71
CA LYS A 2 -55.67 21.29 10.97
C LYS A 2 -54.94 20.88 12.26
N LYS A 3 -53.62 20.67 12.29
CA LYS A 3 -52.58 20.57 11.24
C LYS A 3 -51.37 19.92 11.95
N TYR A 4 -50.74 18.97 11.27
CA TYR A 4 -49.54 18.24 11.69
C TYR A 4 -48.36 19.20 11.93
N LEU A 5 -47.70 19.07 13.07
CA LEU A 5 -46.35 19.59 13.30
C LEU A 5 -45.43 18.38 13.46
N PHE A 6 -44.95 17.87 12.33
CA PHE A 6 -43.86 16.90 12.29
C PHE A 6 -42.59 17.65 12.73
N SER A 7 -42.06 17.25 13.88
CA SER A 7 -40.75 17.66 14.38
C SER A 7 -39.68 16.96 13.52
N CYS A 8 -39.07 17.70 12.60
CA CYS A 8 -37.86 17.25 11.91
C CYS A 8 -36.66 17.39 12.85
N LEU A 9 -36.33 16.28 13.52
CA LEU A 9 -35.08 16.12 14.24
C LEU A 9 -33.98 15.83 13.21
N VAL A 10 -33.32 16.89 12.73
CA VAL A 10 -32.11 16.76 11.91
C VAL A 10 -30.97 16.41 12.87
N ALA A 11 -30.71 15.10 13.01
CA ALA A 11 -29.49 14.60 13.63
C ALA A 11 -28.33 14.88 12.68
N ALA A 12 -27.68 16.04 12.84
CA ALA A 12 -26.38 16.30 12.26
C ALA A 12 -25.35 15.43 12.98
N VAL A 13 -25.18 14.20 12.50
CA VAL A 13 -24.02 13.38 12.81
C VAL A 13 -22.85 14.02 12.08
N LEU A 14 -22.17 14.94 12.77
CA LEU A 14 -20.82 15.35 12.43
C LEU A 14 -19.94 14.10 12.61
N LEU A 15 -19.81 13.31 11.54
CA LEU A 15 -18.72 12.36 11.42
C LEU A 15 -17.45 13.19 11.42
N THR A 16 -16.84 13.26 12.61
CA THR A 16 -15.47 13.69 12.78
C THR A 16 -14.63 12.85 11.82
N SER A 17 -14.17 13.47 10.74
CA SER A 17 -13.07 12.96 9.94
C SER A 17 -11.88 12.88 10.89
N CYS A 18 -11.70 11.72 11.53
CA CYS A 18 -10.44 11.40 12.17
C CYS A 18 -9.43 11.33 11.03
N ASP A 19 -8.56 12.33 10.95
CA ASP A 19 -7.24 12.12 10.34
C ASP A 19 -6.67 10.88 11.01
N ASP A 20 -6.55 9.80 10.24
CA ASP A 20 -5.87 8.58 10.64
C ASP A 20 -4.42 8.96 10.94
N ASN A 21 -4.19 9.29 12.21
CA ASN A 21 -2.86 9.52 12.72
C ASN A 21 -2.16 8.16 12.68
N LEU A 22 -1.37 7.97 11.62
CA LEU A 22 -0.52 6.82 11.41
C LEU A 22 0.30 6.57 12.70
N ARG A 23 0.01 5.47 13.39
CA ARG A 23 0.77 5.06 14.57
C ARG A 23 1.85 4.09 14.13
N PHE A 24 3.06 4.61 14.01
CA PHE A 24 4.26 3.78 13.89
C PHE A 24 4.62 3.26 15.29
N ASN A 25 4.47 1.96 15.51
CA ASN A 25 5.03 1.31 16.69
C ASN A 25 6.38 0.72 16.27
N ALA A 26 7.44 1.53 16.37
CA ALA A 26 8.79 1.05 16.10
C ALA A 26 9.22 0.09 17.21
N SER A 27 9.03 -1.22 17.00
CA SER A 27 9.48 -2.24 17.97
C SER A 27 9.99 -3.53 17.32
N THR A 28 10.66 -3.43 16.17
CA THR A 28 11.55 -4.49 15.71
C THR A 28 12.78 -3.92 15.02
N ASP A 29 13.96 -4.15 15.62
CA ASP A 29 15.30 -3.88 15.08
C ASP A 29 15.66 -4.75 13.84
N HIS A 30 14.73 -5.53 13.32
CA HIS A 30 14.94 -6.31 12.10
C HIS A 30 14.64 -5.44 10.88
N LEU A 31 15.69 -4.79 10.39
CA LEU A 31 15.72 -4.20 9.06
C LEU A 31 15.42 -5.31 8.03
N PRO A 32 14.45 -5.13 7.12
CA PRO A 32 14.31 -6.07 6.02
C PRO A 32 15.62 -6.10 5.24
N SER A 33 16.15 -7.30 4.98
CA SER A 33 17.30 -7.41 4.13
C SER A 33 16.94 -6.83 2.75
N VAL A 34 17.91 -6.19 2.09
CA VAL A 34 17.71 -5.57 0.77
C VAL A 34 17.16 -6.55 -0.28
N ASP A 35 17.29 -7.86 -0.04
CA ASP A 35 16.75 -8.90 -0.90
C ASP A 35 15.23 -9.15 -0.72
N GLU A 36 14.63 -8.76 0.41
CA GLU A 36 13.35 -9.29 0.93
C GLU A 36 12.22 -8.27 1.06
N ILE A 37 12.32 -7.05 0.52
CA ILE A 37 11.19 -6.09 0.63
C ILE A 37 9.88 -6.64 0.08
N SER A 38 9.97 -7.59 -0.85
CA SER A 38 8.90 -8.51 -1.22
C SER A 38 8.89 -9.66 -0.22
N LEU A 39 7.73 -9.98 0.37
CA LEU A 39 7.55 -10.96 1.45
C LEU A 39 8.08 -10.51 2.83
N THR A 40 8.20 -9.19 3.05
CA THR A 40 8.54 -8.62 4.36
C THR A 40 7.27 -8.36 5.16
N ALA A 41 7.27 -8.76 6.44
CA ALA A 41 6.26 -8.31 7.40
C ALA A 41 6.39 -6.80 7.65
N VAL A 42 5.30 -6.06 7.40
CA VAL A 42 5.29 -4.59 7.48
C VAL A 42 4.32 -4.05 8.53
N GLY A 43 3.38 -4.86 8.99
CA GLY A 43 2.39 -4.42 9.96
C GLY A 43 1.55 -5.53 10.55
N LEU A 44 0.64 -5.15 11.44
CA LEU A 44 -0.31 -6.02 12.11
C LEU A 44 -1.73 -5.49 11.94
N LEU A 45 -2.69 -6.41 12.02
CA LEU A 45 -4.10 -6.07 12.20
C LEU A 45 -4.37 -5.88 13.70
N GLU A 46 -4.52 -4.64 14.15
CA GLU A 46 -4.91 -4.30 15.52
C GLU A 46 -6.29 -3.64 15.52
N LYS A 47 -7.26 -4.23 16.24
CA LYS A 47 -8.60 -3.63 16.39
C LYS A 47 -9.21 -3.19 15.04
N GLU A 48 -9.15 -4.07 14.05
CA GLU A 48 -9.66 -3.85 12.68
C GLU A 48 -8.90 -2.82 11.84
N SER A 49 -7.81 -2.23 12.35
CA SER A 49 -6.96 -1.32 11.59
C SER A 49 -5.56 -1.88 11.35
N PHE A 50 -4.94 -1.42 10.26
CA PHE A 50 -3.55 -1.71 9.96
C PHE A 50 -2.65 -0.84 10.83
N VAL A 51 -1.64 -1.45 11.45
CA VAL A 51 -0.61 -0.76 12.24
C VAL A 51 0.76 -1.14 11.72
N PHE A 52 1.58 -0.15 11.37
CA PHE A 52 2.97 -0.38 10.99
C PHE A 52 3.78 -0.85 12.20
N THR A 53 4.49 -1.97 12.03
CA THR A 53 5.46 -2.50 13.00
C THR A 53 6.90 -2.11 12.64
N ILE A 54 7.10 -1.66 11.40
CA ILE A 54 8.39 -1.23 10.88
C ILE A 54 8.52 0.29 10.91
N SER A 55 9.76 0.77 11.00
CA SER A 55 10.08 2.19 10.81
C SER A 55 9.93 2.57 9.33
N GLU A 56 9.21 3.66 9.05
CA GLU A 56 9.09 4.23 7.70
C GLU A 56 10.47 4.49 7.09
N VAL A 57 11.36 5.16 7.83
CA VAL A 57 12.73 5.46 7.37
C VAL A 57 13.48 4.18 7.00
N SER A 58 13.35 3.13 7.83
CA SER A 58 14.00 1.85 7.57
C SER A 58 13.49 1.18 6.30
N PHE A 59 12.17 1.19 6.10
CA PHE A 59 11.56 0.61 4.90
C PHE A 59 11.92 1.39 3.65
N LEU A 60 11.85 2.73 3.68
CA LEU A 60 12.23 3.59 2.56
C LEU A 60 13.70 3.37 2.15
N ASN A 61 14.61 3.25 3.13
CA ASN A 61 16.02 2.96 2.87
C ASN A 61 16.22 1.59 2.21
N ALA A 62 15.57 0.55 2.73
CA ALA A 62 15.60 -0.78 2.13
C ALA A 62 14.99 -0.77 0.72
N PHE A 63 13.91 0.00 0.51
CA PHE A 63 13.23 0.11 -0.78
C PHE A 63 14.15 0.75 -1.81
N GLN A 64 14.80 1.85 -1.44
CA GLN A 64 15.76 2.51 -2.31
C GLN A 64 16.90 1.58 -2.70
N ALA A 65 17.42 0.78 -1.75
CA ALA A 65 18.45 -0.20 -2.03
C ALA A 65 17.95 -1.27 -3.02
N LYS A 66 16.73 -1.80 -2.84
CA LYS A 66 16.12 -2.76 -3.77
C LYS A 66 15.88 -2.17 -5.15
N ALA A 67 15.33 -0.97 -5.24
CA ALA A 67 15.10 -0.29 -6.52
C ALA A 67 16.41 -0.19 -7.33
N ARG A 68 17.53 0.16 -6.66
CA ARG A 68 18.85 0.20 -7.30
C ARG A 68 19.33 -1.18 -7.79
N THR A 69 19.09 -2.26 -7.04
CA THR A 69 19.46 -3.62 -7.51
C THR A 69 18.65 -4.07 -8.72
N LEU A 70 17.45 -3.52 -8.91
CA LEU A 70 16.60 -3.72 -10.08
C LEU A 70 16.92 -2.74 -11.23
N GLY A 71 17.92 -1.85 -11.08
CA GLY A 71 18.26 -0.84 -12.07
C GLY A 71 17.29 0.34 -12.14
N LEU A 72 16.37 0.46 -11.19
CA LEU A 72 15.41 1.55 -11.08
C LEU A 72 16.02 2.70 -10.27
N GLN A 73 16.06 3.91 -10.83
CA GLN A 73 16.59 5.10 -10.15
C GLN A 73 15.50 5.81 -9.33
N LEU A 74 14.89 5.08 -8.39
CA LEU A 74 13.84 5.61 -7.52
C LEU A 74 14.43 6.23 -6.25
N VAL A 75 13.94 7.40 -5.87
CA VAL A 75 14.22 8.05 -4.58
C VAL A 75 12.92 8.12 -3.80
N PRO A 76 12.68 7.17 -2.87
CA PRO A 76 11.41 7.09 -2.16
C PRO A 76 11.30 8.21 -1.11
N SER A 77 10.11 8.77 -0.96
CA SER A 77 9.82 9.92 -0.11
C SER A 77 8.83 9.62 1.02
N SER A 78 7.86 8.75 0.78
CA SER A 78 6.83 8.40 1.79
C SER A 78 6.15 7.07 1.49
N LEU A 79 5.43 6.56 2.49
CA LEU A 79 4.63 5.34 2.43
C LEU A 79 3.15 5.62 2.72
N LYS A 80 2.25 4.85 2.09
CA LYS A 80 0.83 4.84 2.43
C LYS A 80 0.22 3.47 2.23
N VAL A 81 -0.59 3.02 3.18
CA VAL A 81 -1.49 1.89 2.96
C VAL A 81 -2.81 2.40 2.40
N ILE A 82 -3.32 1.72 1.38
CA ILE A 82 -4.62 2.00 0.79
C ILE A 82 -5.47 0.73 0.76
N ASP A 83 -6.78 0.93 0.75
CA ASP A 83 -7.78 -0.12 0.57
C ASP A 83 -8.43 0.05 -0.81
N VAL A 84 -8.41 -1.00 -1.62
CA VAL A 84 -9.07 -1.07 -2.92
C VAL A 84 -9.84 -2.38 -3.00
N GLU A 85 -11.16 -2.29 -3.13
CA GLU A 85 -12.05 -3.46 -3.23
C GLU A 85 -11.87 -4.48 -2.08
N GLY A 86 -11.57 -3.97 -0.87
CA GLY A 86 -11.34 -4.81 0.32
C GLY A 86 -9.94 -5.43 0.40
N ASN A 87 -9.07 -5.19 -0.59
CA ASN A 87 -7.67 -5.59 -0.56
C ASN A 87 -6.80 -4.42 -0.11
N LYS A 88 -5.79 -4.71 0.72
CA LYS A 88 -4.82 -3.71 1.19
C LYS A 88 -3.58 -3.69 0.31
N TYR A 89 -3.07 -2.50 0.07
CA TYR A 89 -1.85 -2.28 -0.70
C TYR A 89 -0.93 -1.28 -0.01
N LEU A 90 0.37 -1.52 -0.08
CA LEU A 90 1.39 -0.57 0.35
C LEU A 90 1.92 0.19 -0.88
N ARG A 91 1.74 1.51 -0.88
CA ARG A 91 2.30 2.42 -1.88
C ARG A 91 3.55 3.10 -1.33
N VAL A 92 4.60 3.10 -2.14
CA VAL A 92 5.83 3.86 -1.95
C VAL A 92 5.86 4.98 -2.97
N PHE A 93 5.77 6.22 -2.50
CA PHE A 93 5.89 7.39 -3.36
C PHE A 93 7.37 7.72 -3.52
N SER A 94 7.76 8.07 -4.74
CA SER A 94 9.13 8.44 -5.10
C SER A 94 9.14 9.78 -5.84
N ASN A 95 10.33 10.31 -6.06
CA ASN A 95 10.55 11.44 -6.96
C ASN A 95 9.94 11.21 -8.35
N ASP A 96 9.80 12.31 -9.11
CA ASP A 96 9.33 12.30 -10.50
C ASP A 96 7.97 11.61 -10.68
N ASN A 97 7.14 11.67 -9.63
CA ASN A 97 5.79 11.11 -9.59
C ASN A 97 5.71 9.58 -9.77
N TYR A 98 6.80 8.86 -9.47
CA TYR A 98 6.77 7.41 -9.45
C TYR A 98 6.10 6.88 -8.18
N VAL A 99 5.25 5.88 -8.34
CA VAL A 99 4.63 5.15 -7.25
C VAL A 99 4.88 3.66 -7.46
N SER A 100 5.36 2.99 -6.41
CA SER A 100 5.52 1.54 -6.40
C SER A 100 4.53 0.92 -5.41
N THR A 101 3.76 -0.05 -5.89
CA THR A 101 2.69 -0.69 -5.12
C THR A 101 3.03 -2.16 -4.87
N PHE A 102 2.82 -2.58 -3.62
CA PHE A 102 2.84 -3.98 -3.19
C PHE A 102 1.45 -4.37 -2.72
N ALA A 103 0.99 -5.58 -3.04
CA ALA A 103 -0.15 -6.18 -2.34
C ALA A 103 0.25 -6.45 -0.89
N LEU A 104 -0.67 -6.31 0.05
CA LEU A 104 -0.49 -6.72 1.43
C LEU A 104 -1.30 -7.98 1.70
N GLU A 105 -0.61 -9.04 2.10
CA GLU A 105 -1.18 -10.34 2.41
C GLU A 105 -1.29 -10.48 3.93
N LEU A 106 -2.49 -10.82 4.41
CA LEU A 106 -2.77 -11.05 5.83
C LEU A 106 -2.63 -12.54 6.15
N ASP A 107 -1.78 -12.88 7.10
CA ASP A 107 -1.66 -14.26 7.59
C ASP A 107 -2.66 -14.59 8.71
N GLU A 108 -2.74 -15.87 9.08
CA GLU A 108 -3.62 -16.36 10.16
C GLU A 108 -3.31 -15.75 11.55
N LYS A 109 -2.12 -15.16 11.71
CA LYS A 109 -1.66 -14.54 12.96
C LYS A 109 -1.96 -13.04 13.00
N GLY A 110 -2.57 -12.50 11.96
CA GLY A 110 -2.88 -11.07 11.86
C GLY A 110 -1.71 -10.22 11.39
N THR A 111 -0.70 -10.81 10.75
CA THR A 111 0.47 -10.10 10.21
C THR A 111 0.25 -9.76 8.75
N TYR A 112 0.49 -8.50 8.40
CA TYR A 112 0.54 -8.05 7.02
C TYR A 112 1.97 -8.10 6.49
N SER A 113 2.14 -8.77 5.37
CA SER A 113 3.39 -8.83 4.62
C SER A 113 3.21 -8.31 3.20
N THR A 114 4.25 -7.72 2.62
CA THR A 114 4.26 -7.37 1.19
C THR A 114 4.25 -8.62 0.32
N GLY A 115 3.53 -8.58 -0.79
CA GLY A 115 3.57 -9.65 -1.80
C GLY A 115 4.87 -9.70 -2.59
N ALA A 116 5.03 -10.77 -3.38
CA ALA A 116 6.20 -11.00 -4.23
C ALA A 116 6.34 -10.01 -5.40
N THR A 117 5.23 -9.40 -5.83
CA THR A 117 5.17 -8.52 -7.00
C THR A 117 5.16 -7.05 -6.57
N MET A 118 6.07 -6.28 -7.17
CA MET A 118 6.11 -4.83 -7.10
C MET A 118 5.67 -4.24 -8.44
N CYS A 119 4.65 -3.40 -8.42
CA CYS A 119 4.20 -2.66 -9.60
C CYS A 119 4.58 -1.21 -9.49
N THR A 120 5.45 -0.73 -10.37
CA THR A 120 5.91 0.66 -10.40
C THR A 120 5.30 1.37 -11.59
N SER A 121 4.82 2.59 -11.38
CA SER A 121 4.26 3.39 -12.46
C SER A 121 4.42 4.88 -12.18
N GLN A 122 4.51 5.70 -13.23
CA GLN A 122 4.53 7.16 -13.10
C GLN A 122 3.09 7.69 -13.13
N THR A 123 2.72 8.58 -12.19
CA THR A 123 1.32 9.02 -12.06
C THR A 123 1.17 10.45 -11.58
N THR A 124 0.28 11.21 -12.21
CA THR A 124 0.03 12.62 -11.87
C THR A 124 -0.88 12.78 -10.65
N PHE A 125 -1.74 11.80 -10.35
CA PHE A 125 -2.79 11.90 -9.33
C PHE A 125 -2.67 10.86 -8.21
N GLY A 126 -1.55 10.13 -8.16
CA GLY A 126 -1.32 9.08 -7.16
C GLY A 126 -2.05 7.77 -7.46
N GLU A 127 -2.77 7.69 -8.58
CA GLU A 127 -3.31 6.44 -9.14
C GLU A 127 -2.18 5.63 -9.76
N ALA A 128 -1.85 4.51 -9.15
CA ALA A 128 -0.73 3.69 -9.54
C ALA A 128 -1.17 2.27 -9.82
N CYS A 129 -0.41 1.57 -10.65
CA CYS A 129 -0.68 0.18 -10.97
C CYS A 129 -0.73 -0.67 -9.69
N LEU A 130 -1.65 -1.63 -9.67
CA LEU A 130 -1.83 -2.58 -8.58
C LEU A 130 -1.26 -3.96 -9.00
N PRO A 131 -0.64 -4.69 -8.07
CA PRO A 131 -0.37 -6.10 -8.29
C PRO A 131 -1.66 -6.93 -8.33
N ASP A 132 -1.79 -7.77 -9.35
CA ASP A 132 -2.78 -8.85 -9.43
C ASP A 132 -2.02 -10.18 -9.58
N GLY A 133 -1.75 -10.81 -8.44
CA GLY A 133 -0.83 -11.94 -8.33
C GLY A 133 0.57 -11.61 -8.89
N MET A 134 0.89 -12.18 -10.06
CA MET A 134 2.17 -12.02 -10.74
C MET A 134 2.16 -10.94 -11.83
N GLN A 135 1.03 -10.27 -12.04
CA GLN A 135 0.85 -9.24 -13.06
C GLN A 135 0.68 -7.87 -12.41
N CYS A 136 0.85 -6.82 -13.22
CA CYS A 136 0.52 -5.45 -12.84
C CYS A 136 -0.65 -4.97 -13.68
N THR A 137 -1.71 -4.55 -13.02
CA THR A 137 -2.91 -4.00 -13.65
C THR A 137 -2.93 -2.49 -13.44
N LYS A 138 -3.37 -1.75 -14.47
CA LYS A 138 -3.69 -0.34 -14.29
C LYS A 138 -4.82 -0.20 -13.29
N PHE A 139 -4.67 0.74 -12.36
CA PHE A 139 -5.77 1.13 -11.50
C PHE A 139 -6.68 2.07 -12.27
N VAL A 140 -7.97 1.74 -12.33
CA VAL A 140 -9.00 2.53 -13.01
C VAL A 140 -10.07 2.80 -11.96
N ASP A 141 -10.32 4.07 -11.65
CA ASP A 141 -11.33 4.46 -10.67
C ASP A 141 -12.71 4.68 -11.33
N GLU A 142 -13.69 5.15 -10.56
CA GLU A 142 -15.04 5.44 -11.05
C GLU A 142 -15.11 6.59 -12.07
N PHE A 143 -14.06 7.40 -12.18
CA PHE A 143 -13.91 8.50 -13.13
C PHE A 143 -13.15 8.10 -14.40
N GLY A 144 -12.63 6.87 -14.46
CA GLY A 144 -11.99 6.26 -15.64
C GLY A 144 -10.48 6.03 -15.46
N ASP A 145 -9.78 5.69 -16.55
CA ASP A 145 -8.31 5.58 -16.51
C ASP A 145 -7.74 7.01 -16.47
N THR A 146 -7.49 7.54 -15.26
CA THR A 146 -6.82 8.83 -15.10
C THR A 146 -5.30 8.69 -15.07
N SER A 147 -4.80 7.45 -15.20
CA SER A 147 -3.39 7.12 -15.18
C SER A 147 -2.81 7.15 -16.61
N GLU A 148 -1.91 8.09 -16.90
CA GLU A 148 -0.99 7.99 -18.04
C GLU A 148 0.07 6.88 -17.84
N ALA A 149 -0.17 5.98 -16.88
CA ALA A 149 0.86 5.22 -16.23
C ALA A 149 1.20 3.94 -17.01
N ASP A 150 2.40 3.87 -17.56
CA ASP A 150 2.97 2.61 -18.06
C ASP A 150 3.39 1.74 -16.87
N CYS A 151 2.69 0.61 -16.66
CA CYS A 151 2.97 -0.29 -15.55
C CYS A 151 4.28 -1.06 -15.78
N ILE A 152 5.29 -0.81 -14.96
CA ILE A 152 6.54 -1.57 -14.92
C ILE A 152 6.43 -2.61 -13.81
N ARG A 153 6.51 -3.88 -14.18
CA ARG A 153 6.55 -4.99 -13.23
C ARG A 153 7.98 -5.28 -12.78
N SER A 154 8.18 -5.38 -11.47
CA SER A 154 9.38 -5.97 -10.88
C SER A 154 8.99 -7.12 -9.96
N THR A 155 9.56 -8.31 -10.20
CA THR A 155 9.33 -9.49 -9.37
C THR A 155 10.67 -9.99 -8.84
N THR A 156 10.74 -10.34 -7.56
CA THR A 156 11.91 -11.00 -6.99
C THR A 156 12.00 -12.45 -7.48
N LEU A 157 12.87 -12.69 -8.46
CA LEU A 157 13.05 -13.99 -9.14
C LEU A 157 13.66 -15.13 -8.28
N ARG A 158 13.87 -14.95 -6.96
CA ARG A 158 14.41 -16.03 -6.11
C ARG A 158 13.38 -17.11 -5.76
N ASP A 159 12.08 -16.86 -5.90
CA ASP A 159 11.03 -17.80 -5.45
C ASP A 159 10.38 -18.65 -6.55
N HIS A 160 10.86 -18.54 -7.80
CA HIS A 160 10.47 -19.48 -8.85
C HIS A 160 10.90 -20.94 -8.56
N ILE A 161 11.77 -21.17 -7.56
CA ILE A 161 12.26 -22.51 -7.20
C ILE A 161 11.49 -23.10 -5.99
N ALA A 162 10.72 -22.31 -5.23
CA ALA A 162 10.04 -22.79 -4.02
C ALA A 162 8.62 -23.33 -4.25
N PHE A 163 7.97 -23.01 -5.38
CA PHE A 163 6.61 -23.47 -5.71
C PHE A 163 6.57 -24.49 -6.87
N SER A 164 7.70 -25.11 -7.19
CA SER A 164 7.78 -26.26 -8.11
C SER A 164 8.57 -27.41 -7.47
N ASN A 165 8.07 -27.91 -6.33
CA ASN A 165 8.29 -29.27 -5.85
C ASN A 165 7.08 -29.75 -5.04
#